data_AF-A0A9P5RB54-F1
#
_entry.id   AF-A0A9P5RB54-F1
#
_cell.length_a   1.000
_cell.length_b   1.000
_cell.length_c   1.000
_cell.angle_alpha   90.00
_cell.angle_beta   90.00
_cell.angle_gamma   90.00
#
_symmetry.space_group_name_H-M   'P 1'
#
loop_
_entity.id
_entity.type
_entity.pdbx_description
1 polymer ?
#
loop_
_entity_poly.entity_id
_entity_poly.type
_entity_poly.pdbx_seq_one_letter_code
_entity_poly.pdbx_strand_id
1 'polypeptide(L)'
;MTAASRSIVKSVLSKEQAEGAGARVRRSIGRPELRNHDPFLMLDEFNVDKRWMTAGRGIVHSEMPVKSQTRAHGLQLWINLPKEHKMCEPQYQELLDGQIPRATPEEGVVVKVIAGESHGIKSQVYTRTPTMYLDFKVAANKTV
;
A
#
# COMPACT_ATOMS: atom_id res chain seq x y z
N MET A 1 6.80 -9.21 25.83
CA MET A 1 5.41 -8.73 26.02
C MET A 1 4.62 -9.19 24.81
N THR A 2 3.63 -10.06 24.99
CA THR A 2 2.70 -10.42 23.91
C THR A 2 1.85 -9.19 23.59
N ALA A 3 1.94 -8.67 22.37
CA ALA A 3 1.09 -7.55 21.95
C ALA A 3 -0.39 -7.96 22.11
N ALA A 4 -1.20 -7.08 22.68
CA ALA A 4 -2.63 -7.33 22.82
C ALA A 4 -3.28 -7.47 21.43
N SER A 5 -4.17 -8.46 21.28
CA SER A 5 -4.95 -8.65 20.05
C SER A 5 -5.82 -7.42 19.77
N ARG A 6 -5.84 -6.96 18.52
CA ARG A 6 -6.63 -5.79 18.09
C ARG A 6 -8.00 -6.24 17.58
N SER A 7 -9.06 -5.51 17.92
CA SER A 7 -10.41 -5.73 17.39
C SER A 7 -10.73 -4.81 16.21
N ILE A 8 -11.56 -5.27 15.27
CA ILE A 8 -12.09 -4.43 14.19
C ILE A 8 -13.11 -3.45 14.77
N VAL A 9 -12.81 -2.15 14.73
CA VAL A 9 -13.73 -1.09 15.21
C VAL A 9 -14.71 -0.65 14.11
N LYS A 10 -14.30 -0.72 12.83
CA LYS A 10 -15.12 -0.31 11.69
C LYS A 10 -14.78 -1.12 10.45
N SER A 11 -15.81 -1.56 9.74
CA SER A 11 -15.69 -2.17 8.41
C SER A 11 -16.36 -1.27 7.38
N VAL A 12 -15.70 -1.04 6.25
CA VAL A 12 -16.20 -0.18 5.17
C VAL A 12 -16.03 -0.91 3.85
N LEU A 13 -17.11 -1.09 3.11
CA LEU A 13 -17.06 -1.63 1.76
C LEU A 13 -16.50 -0.58 0.79
N SER A 14 -15.48 -0.94 0.01
CA SER A 14 -14.94 -0.11 -1.05
C SER A 14 -15.98 0.08 -2.17
N LYS A 15 -16.08 1.30 -2.70
CA LYS A 15 -17.05 1.67 -3.74
C LYS A 15 -16.29 2.04 -4.98
N GLU A 16 -16.84 1.64 -6.11
CA GLU A 16 -16.28 1.95 -7.40
C GLU A 16 -16.52 3.41 -7.76
N GLN A 17 -15.51 4.05 -8.34
CA GLN A 17 -15.58 5.43 -8.85
C GLN A 17 -14.68 5.59 -10.07
N ALA A 18 -15.03 6.56 -10.92
CA ALA A 18 -14.23 6.92 -12.09
C ALA A 18 -13.05 7.81 -11.67
N GLU A 19 -11.88 7.56 -12.26
CA GLU A 19 -10.65 8.33 -12.06
C GLU A 19 -9.92 8.51 -13.39
N GLY A 20 -9.18 9.61 -13.52
CA GLY A 20 -8.41 9.91 -14.73
C GLY A 20 -9.22 9.81 -16.04
N ALA A 21 -8.63 9.20 -17.05
CA ALA A 21 -9.26 9.02 -18.38
C ALA A 21 -9.84 7.60 -18.53
N GLY A 22 -11.06 7.39 -18.03
CA GLY A 22 -11.81 6.15 -18.22
C GLY A 22 -11.39 5.00 -17.31
N ALA A 23 -10.56 5.24 -16.29
CA ALA A 23 -10.23 4.25 -15.28
C ALA A 23 -11.34 4.15 -14.24
N ARG A 24 -11.48 2.96 -13.64
CA ARG A 24 -12.31 2.75 -12.46
C ARG A 24 -11.47 2.18 -11.34
N VAL A 25 -11.69 2.70 -10.14
CA VAL A 25 -11.02 2.25 -8.92
C VAL A 25 -12.05 1.95 -7.86
N ARG A 26 -11.73 1.05 -6.93
CA ARG A 26 -12.51 0.84 -5.70
C ARG A 26 -11.82 1.56 -4.56
N ARG A 27 -12.39 2.69 -4.11
CA ARG A 27 -11.83 3.50 -3.03
C ARG A 27 -12.33 3.05 -1.67
N SER A 28 -11.39 2.94 -0.72
CA SER A 28 -11.65 2.73 0.71
C SER A 28 -11.33 4.00 1.51
N ILE A 29 -10.07 4.21 1.90
CA ILE A 29 -9.59 5.41 2.60
C ILE A 29 -9.74 6.64 1.67
N GLY A 30 -10.14 7.78 2.23
CA GLY A 30 -10.38 9.04 1.52
C GLY A 30 -11.86 9.29 1.16
N ARG A 31 -12.72 8.28 1.33
CA ARG A 31 -14.17 8.44 1.23
C ARG A 31 -14.78 9.05 2.48
N PRO A 32 -15.97 9.68 2.42
CA PRO A 32 -16.62 10.32 3.58
C PRO A 32 -16.71 9.41 4.81
N GLU A 33 -16.89 8.11 4.61
CA GLU A 33 -16.97 7.13 5.68
C GLU A 33 -15.61 6.87 6.38
N LEU A 34 -14.48 7.26 5.77
CA LEU A 34 -13.11 6.94 6.19
C LEU A 34 -12.08 8.02 5.79
N ARG A 35 -12.40 9.31 6.01
CA ARG A 35 -11.55 10.47 5.64
C ARG A 35 -10.44 10.81 6.65
N ASN A 36 -10.60 10.45 7.91
CA ASN A 36 -9.72 10.90 9.01
C ASN A 36 -8.81 9.76 9.50
N HIS A 37 -7.97 9.22 8.60
CA HIS A 37 -7.05 8.13 8.91
C HIS A 37 -5.58 8.50 8.68
N ASP A 38 -5.16 9.66 9.21
CA ASP A 38 -3.76 10.06 9.22
C ASP A 38 -2.86 8.93 9.79
N PRO A 39 -1.74 8.57 9.13
CA PRO A 39 -1.12 9.24 7.98
C PRO A 39 -1.65 8.84 6.60
N PHE A 40 -2.65 7.96 6.49
CA PHE A 40 -3.18 7.46 5.23
C PHE A 40 -4.26 8.38 4.67
N LEU A 41 -4.02 8.90 3.47
CA LEU A 41 -4.89 9.87 2.82
C LEU A 41 -5.88 9.22 1.85
N MET A 42 -5.43 8.15 1.17
CA MET A 42 -6.21 7.47 0.14
C MET A 42 -5.73 6.03 -0.04
N LEU A 43 -6.67 5.10 -0.27
CA LEU A 43 -6.35 3.74 -0.69
C LEU A 43 -7.33 3.30 -1.78
N ASP A 44 -6.78 3.08 -2.97
CA ASP A 44 -7.49 2.62 -4.16
C ASP A 44 -7.01 1.23 -4.57
N GLU A 45 -7.96 0.36 -4.88
CA GLU A 45 -7.75 -0.85 -5.67
C GLU A 45 -8.11 -0.55 -7.12
N PHE A 46 -7.22 -0.86 -8.05
CA PHE A 46 -7.38 -0.52 -9.46
C PHE A 46 -6.76 -1.61 -10.34
N ASN A 47 -6.84 -1.40 -11.65
CA ASN A 47 -6.29 -2.33 -12.62
C ASN A 47 -5.07 -1.79 -13.42
N VAL A 48 -3.90 -1.52 -12.79
CA VAL A 48 -2.58 -1.13 -13.39
C VAL A 48 -1.39 -1.61 -12.52
N ASP A 49 -0.13 -1.33 -12.89
CA ASP A 49 1.10 -1.83 -12.23
C ASP A 49 1.51 -1.11 -10.91
N LYS A 50 2.37 -1.74 -10.09
CA LYS A 50 2.76 -1.29 -8.73
C LYS A 50 3.98 -0.36 -8.72
N ARG A 51 3.92 0.76 -7.99
CA ARG A 51 5.06 1.69 -7.75
C ARG A 51 4.99 2.36 -6.37
N TRP A 52 6.16 2.73 -5.80
CA TRP A 52 6.25 3.59 -4.61
C TRP A 52 6.88 4.94 -4.99
N MET A 53 6.19 6.03 -4.63
CA MET A 53 6.58 7.39 -5.01
C MET A 53 6.47 8.35 -3.82
N THR A 54 7.48 9.20 -3.63
CA THR A 54 7.41 10.38 -2.74
C THR A 54 7.31 11.63 -3.61
N ALA A 55 6.15 12.29 -3.61
CA ALA A 55 5.92 13.48 -4.45
C ALA A 55 6.65 14.74 -3.96
N GLY A 56 6.90 14.89 -2.66
CA GLY A 56 7.60 16.05 -2.09
C GLY A 56 6.95 17.39 -2.50
N ARG A 57 7.77 18.35 -2.94
CA ARG A 57 7.30 19.67 -3.41
C ARG A 57 6.41 19.66 -4.65
N GLY A 58 6.27 18.52 -5.34
CA GLY A 58 5.41 18.35 -6.50
C GLY A 58 6.03 17.46 -7.57
N ILE A 59 5.17 16.70 -8.25
CA ILE A 59 5.54 15.83 -9.37
C ILE A 59 4.44 15.84 -10.42
N VAL A 60 4.84 15.80 -11.69
CA VAL A 60 3.93 15.55 -12.82
C VAL A 60 4.32 14.20 -13.40
N HIS A 61 3.41 13.23 -13.33
CA HIS A 61 3.62 11.88 -13.88
C HIS A 61 2.34 11.37 -14.55
N SER A 62 2.49 10.36 -15.39
CA SER A 62 1.38 9.64 -16.01
C SER A 62 1.59 8.14 -15.81
N GLU A 63 0.56 7.46 -15.36
CA GLU A 63 0.53 6.01 -15.18
C GLU A 63 -0.56 5.45 -16.09
N MET A 64 -0.13 4.74 -17.13
CA MET A 64 -1.01 4.20 -18.17
C MET A 64 -0.75 2.69 -18.31
N PRO A 65 -1.79 1.86 -18.42
CA PRO A 65 -1.61 0.44 -18.69
C PRO A 65 -0.93 0.22 -20.06
N VAL A 66 0.05 -0.67 -20.11
CA VAL A 66 0.73 -1.04 -21.36
C VAL A 66 -0.14 -2.07 -22.10
N LYS A 67 -0.43 -1.81 -23.38
CA LYS A 67 -1.42 -2.53 -24.21
C LYS A 67 -1.21 -4.06 -24.37
N SER A 68 -0.09 -4.63 -23.91
CA SER A 68 0.29 -6.02 -24.15
C SER A 68 0.06 -6.98 -22.97
N GLN A 69 -0.40 -6.51 -21.81
CA GLN A 69 -0.67 -7.40 -20.67
C GLN A 69 -2.14 -7.41 -20.29
N THR A 70 -2.58 -8.59 -19.83
CA THR A 70 -3.82 -8.82 -19.09
C THR A 70 -4.07 -7.72 -18.08
N ARG A 71 -5.34 -7.46 -17.74
CA ARG A 71 -5.75 -6.50 -16.69
C ARG A 71 -4.78 -6.61 -15.50
N ALA A 72 -3.88 -5.65 -15.37
CA ALA A 72 -3.03 -5.54 -14.20
C ALA A 72 -3.94 -5.30 -13.00
N HIS A 73 -3.57 -5.74 -11.80
CA HIS A 73 -4.37 -5.56 -10.58
C HIS A 73 -3.44 -5.01 -9.51
N GLY A 74 -3.77 -3.83 -8.98
CA GLY A 74 -2.88 -3.01 -8.20
C GLY A 74 -3.56 -2.31 -7.05
N LEU A 75 -2.74 -1.84 -6.10
CA LEU A 75 -3.15 -1.05 -4.95
C LEU A 75 -2.31 0.23 -4.92
N GLN A 76 -2.96 1.38 -4.65
CA GLN A 76 -2.31 2.68 -4.55
C GLN A 76 -2.69 3.28 -3.21
N LEU A 77 -1.67 3.53 -2.40
CA LEU A 77 -1.78 4.09 -1.07
C LEU A 77 -1.10 5.45 -1.06
N TRP A 78 -1.82 6.48 -0.63
CA TRP A 78 -1.25 7.80 -0.37
C TRP A 78 -0.98 7.96 1.10
N ILE A 79 0.27 8.32 1.42
CA ILE A 79 0.74 8.53 2.78
C ILE A 79 1.17 9.98 2.90
N ASN A 80 0.59 10.66 3.88
CA ASN A 80 0.92 12.02 4.22
C ASN A 80 2.39 12.12 4.65
N LEU A 81 3.07 13.20 4.26
CA LEU A 81 4.41 13.53 4.75
C LEU A 81 4.33 14.48 5.95
N PRO A 82 5.22 14.33 6.95
CA PRO A 82 5.44 15.32 7.99
C PRO A 82 5.73 16.70 7.38
N LYS A 83 5.40 17.76 8.11
CA LYS A 83 5.48 19.15 7.62
C LYS A 83 6.87 19.49 7.09
N GLU A 84 7.90 19.07 7.81
CA GLU A 84 9.33 19.25 7.50
C GLU A 84 9.76 18.56 6.20
N HIS A 85 9.02 17.55 5.74
CA HIS A 85 9.33 16.79 4.53
C HIS A 85 8.42 17.11 3.35
N LYS A 86 7.37 17.94 3.52
CA LYS A 86 6.44 18.28 2.44
C LYS A 86 7.10 18.97 1.25
N MET A 87 8.24 19.63 1.45
CA MET A 87 8.96 20.38 0.41
C MET A 87 10.27 19.71 -0.02
N CYS A 88 10.51 18.44 0.35
CA CYS A 88 11.70 17.74 -0.09
C CYS A 88 11.68 17.48 -1.61
N GLU A 89 12.86 17.19 -2.17
CA GLU A 89 12.96 16.70 -3.54
C GLU A 89 12.15 15.41 -3.71
N PRO A 90 11.45 15.23 -4.85
CA PRO A 90 10.78 13.96 -5.14
C PRO A 90 11.76 12.79 -5.19
N GLN A 91 11.31 11.61 -4.73
CA GLN A 91 12.15 10.41 -4.74
C GLN A 91 11.32 9.17 -5.12
N TYR A 92 11.96 8.29 -5.88
CA TYR A 92 11.44 6.97 -6.23
C TYR A 92 12.24 5.88 -5.53
N GLN A 93 11.53 4.85 -5.09
CA GLN A 93 12.11 3.60 -4.61
C GLN A 93 11.33 2.48 -5.31
N GLU A 94 11.95 1.83 -6.29
CA GLU A 94 11.33 0.75 -7.03
C GLU A 94 11.83 -0.59 -6.50
N LEU A 95 10.88 -1.49 -6.23
CA LEU A 95 11.17 -2.88 -5.85
C LEU A 95 10.42 -3.82 -6.79
N LEU A 96 11.18 -4.69 -7.45
CA LEU A 96 10.62 -5.82 -8.17
C LEU A 96 10.18 -6.90 -7.18
N ASP A 97 9.25 -7.77 -7.59
CA ASP A 97 8.67 -8.79 -6.71
C ASP A 97 9.72 -9.68 -6.03
N GLY A 98 10.82 -10.00 -6.73
CA GLY A 98 11.94 -10.79 -6.20
C GLY A 98 12.77 -10.06 -5.13
N GLN A 99 12.71 -8.73 -5.07
CA GLN A 99 13.45 -7.90 -4.11
C GLN A 99 12.65 -7.60 -2.83
N ILE A 100 11.35 -7.94 -2.81
CA ILE A 100 10.50 -7.77 -1.63
C ILE A 100 10.78 -8.92 -0.66
N PRO A 101 11.27 -8.66 0.55
CA PRO A 101 11.55 -9.72 1.50
C PRO A 101 10.25 -10.36 1.99
N ARG A 102 10.30 -11.67 2.27
CA ARG A 102 9.15 -12.50 2.64
C ARG A 102 9.43 -13.24 3.94
N ALA A 103 8.44 -13.25 4.81
CA ALA A 103 8.41 -14.16 5.95
C ALA A 103 7.43 -15.30 5.67
N THR A 104 7.74 -16.48 6.20
CA THR A 104 6.87 -17.66 6.23
C THR A 104 6.77 -18.13 7.69
N PRO A 105 5.89 -17.51 8.49
CA PRO A 105 5.77 -17.81 9.92
C PRO A 105 5.35 -19.26 10.19
N GLU A 106 4.48 -19.78 9.33
CA GLU A 106 3.99 -21.15 9.34
C GLU A 106 3.78 -21.65 7.91
N GLU A 107 3.67 -22.98 7.75
CA GLU A 107 3.31 -23.59 6.47
C GLU A 107 1.94 -23.10 6.00
N GLY A 108 1.89 -22.56 4.78
CA GLY A 108 0.69 -21.98 4.18
C GLY A 108 0.46 -20.51 4.51
N VAL A 109 1.36 -19.85 5.25
CA VAL A 109 1.32 -18.41 5.50
C VAL A 109 2.53 -17.73 4.85
N VAL A 110 2.28 -16.77 3.97
CA VAL A 110 3.31 -15.96 3.33
C VAL A 110 3.02 -14.49 3.59
N VAL A 111 4.01 -13.78 4.12
CA VAL A 111 3.95 -12.34 4.40
C VAL A 111 5.00 -11.63 3.57
N LYS A 112 4.60 -10.84 2.57
CA LYS A 112 5.50 -9.92 1.87
C LYS A 112 5.64 -8.64 2.69
N VAL A 113 6.87 -8.28 3.06
CA VAL A 113 7.16 -7.07 3.82
C VAL A 113 7.51 -5.94 2.86
N ILE A 114 6.49 -5.20 2.40
CA ILE A 114 6.65 -4.11 1.41
C ILE A 114 7.34 -2.92 2.10
N ALA A 115 6.88 -2.55 3.29
CA ALA A 115 7.49 -1.50 4.11
C ALA A 115 7.39 -1.86 5.61
N GLY A 116 8.35 -1.39 6.41
CA GLY A 116 8.42 -1.69 7.85
C GLY A 116 9.11 -3.03 8.14
N GLU A 117 8.68 -3.69 9.20
CA GLU A 117 9.25 -4.96 9.69
C GLU A 117 8.14 -5.89 10.16
N SER A 118 8.28 -7.19 9.89
CA SER A 118 7.36 -8.23 10.36
C SER A 118 8.10 -9.56 10.49
N HIS A 119 7.83 -10.32 11.57
CA HIS A 119 8.43 -11.64 11.79
C HIS A 119 9.97 -11.67 11.71
N GLY A 120 10.62 -10.61 12.21
CA GLY A 120 12.08 -10.44 12.14
C GLY A 120 12.62 -10.09 10.74
N ILE A 121 11.75 -9.90 9.75
CA ILE A 121 12.09 -9.54 8.38
C ILE A 121 11.78 -8.07 8.15
N LYS A 122 12.81 -7.31 7.75
CA LYS A 122 12.71 -5.86 7.53
C LYS A 122 12.79 -5.52 6.04
N SER A 123 11.92 -4.61 5.59
CA SER A 123 11.97 -4.05 4.24
C SER A 123 13.12 -3.05 4.09
N GLN A 124 13.68 -2.99 2.89
CA GLN A 124 14.65 -1.97 2.48
C GLN A 124 14.01 -0.63 2.10
N VAL A 125 12.68 -0.57 1.98
CA VAL A 125 11.98 0.69 1.67
C VAL A 125 12.15 1.67 2.82
N TYR A 126 12.77 2.80 2.53
CA TYR A 126 12.83 3.92 3.45
C TYR A 126 11.49 4.65 3.50
N THR A 127 10.89 4.73 4.69
CA THR A 127 9.61 5.41 4.92
C THR A 127 9.82 6.68 5.74
N ARG A 128 9.60 7.86 5.12
CA ARG A 128 9.70 9.16 5.82
C ARG A 128 8.63 9.31 6.90
N THR A 129 7.44 8.82 6.60
CA THR A 129 6.39 8.60 7.59
C THR A 129 6.44 7.13 7.99
N PRO A 130 6.80 6.78 9.24
CA PRO A 130 6.92 5.39 9.67
C PRO A 130 5.68 4.59 9.28
N THR A 131 5.85 3.63 8.37
CA THR A 131 4.74 2.87 7.78
C THR A 131 5.08 1.39 7.75
N MET A 132 4.13 0.56 8.19
CA MET A 132 4.15 -0.88 7.96
C MET A 132 3.14 -1.23 6.88
N TYR A 133 3.61 -1.89 5.81
CA TYR A 133 2.76 -2.34 4.69
C TYR A 133 3.13 -3.78 4.36
N LEU A 134 2.18 -4.68 4.58
CA LEU A 134 2.32 -6.12 4.44
C LEU A 134 1.26 -6.65 3.45
N ASP A 135 1.65 -7.59 2.60
CA ASP A 135 0.74 -8.39 1.77
C ASP A 135 0.74 -9.83 2.31
N PHE A 136 -0.41 -10.25 2.86
CA PHE A 136 -0.61 -11.55 3.47
C PHE A 136 -1.32 -12.50 2.51
N LYS A 137 -0.77 -13.70 2.38
CA LYS A 137 -1.47 -14.87 1.84
C LYS A 137 -1.54 -15.92 2.95
N VAL A 138 -2.76 -16.28 3.32
CA VAL A 138 -3.04 -17.21 4.41
C VAL A 138 -3.88 -18.36 3.86
N ALA A 139 -3.35 -19.59 3.93
CA ALA A 139 -4.07 -20.78 3.55
C ALA A 139 -5.30 -21.02 4.46
N ALA A 140 -6.27 -21.78 3.97
CA ALA A 140 -7.47 -22.10 4.74
C ALA A 140 -7.11 -22.70 6.12
N ASN A 141 -7.82 -22.27 7.15
CA ASN A 141 -7.65 -22.72 8.54
C ASN A 141 -6.28 -22.42 9.18
N LYS A 142 -5.49 -21.48 8.62
CA LYS A 142 -4.25 -20.98 9.22
C LYS A 142 -4.47 -19.64 9.95
N THR A 143 -3.61 -19.36 10.93
CA THR A 143 -3.63 -18.12 11.74
C THR A 143 -2.27 -17.44 11.68
N VAL A 144 -2.22 -16.11 11.86
CA VAL A 144 -1.02 -15.29 11.91
C VAL A 144 -1.19 -14.14 12.89
#